data_AF-A0A1H8UC33-F1
#
_entry.id   AF-A0A1H8UC33-F1
#
_cell.length_a   1.000
_cell.length_b   1.000
_cell.length_c   1.000
_cell.angle_alpha   90.00
_cell.angle_beta   90.00
_cell.angle_gamma   90.00
#
_symmetry.space_group_name_H-M   'P 1'
#
loop_
_entity.id
_entity.type
_entity.pdbx_description
1 polymer ?
#
loop_
_entity_poly.entity_id
_entity_poly.type
_entity_poly.pdbx_seq_one_letter_code
_entity_poly.pdbx_strand_id
1 'polypeptide(L)'
;MAALDRDLVHRGDRLALLFTPPFDRTAQEPGYIKGYPPGIRENGGQYTHAAAWAIMGFAALGQGDKAAELFALINPINHTSTRAGVLRYKVEPYVAAADVYSVAPHVGRGGWTWYTGSAGWLYRAGIEAILGLTIKGGSLVIDPCIPAAWPGFEMTLRYRGATYDISIRNPDGVSRGVIAAQLDGEPQPLLLGNARLPLRVDNGTHTIVVTLGRLVAA
;
A
#
# COMPACT_ATOMS: atom_id res chain seq x y z
N MET A 1 -10.66 1.52 -11.12
CA MET A 1 -9.81 0.39 -10.68
C MET A 1 -10.36 -1.01 -11.01
N ALA A 2 -11.65 -1.17 -11.41
CA ALA A 2 -12.23 -2.49 -11.68
C ALA A 2 -11.53 -3.30 -12.79
N ALA A 3 -11.14 -2.66 -13.91
CA ALA A 3 -10.43 -3.35 -14.99
C ALA A 3 -9.06 -3.89 -14.53
N LEU A 4 -8.29 -3.10 -13.78
CA LEU A 4 -7.03 -3.55 -13.19
C LEU A 4 -7.23 -4.76 -12.27
N ASP A 5 -8.22 -4.71 -11.38
CA ASP A 5 -8.49 -5.81 -10.43
C ASP A 5 -8.88 -7.11 -11.13
N ARG A 6 -9.64 -7.00 -12.23
CA ARG A 6 -10.10 -8.15 -13.02
C ARG A 6 -8.99 -8.72 -13.89
N ASP A 7 -8.26 -7.86 -14.60
CA ASP A 7 -7.40 -8.28 -15.71
C ASP A 7 -5.92 -8.41 -15.30
N LEU A 8 -5.47 -7.71 -14.26
CA LEU A 8 -4.05 -7.62 -13.89
C LEU A 8 -3.72 -8.22 -12.53
N VAL A 9 -4.71 -8.45 -11.66
CA VAL A 9 -4.49 -9.06 -10.33
C VAL A 9 -4.76 -10.56 -10.37
N HIS A 10 -3.69 -11.34 -10.51
CA HIS A 10 -3.73 -12.80 -10.55
C HIS A 10 -3.57 -13.37 -9.13
N ARG A 11 -4.70 -13.52 -8.43
CA ARG A 11 -4.72 -14.02 -7.04
C ARG A 11 -4.14 -15.42 -6.86
N GLY A 12 -4.39 -16.34 -7.81
CA GLY A 12 -3.85 -17.71 -7.75
C GLY A 12 -2.32 -17.75 -7.83
N ASP A 13 -1.75 -16.88 -8.68
CA ASP A 13 -0.29 -16.77 -8.85
C ASP A 13 0.37 -15.76 -7.92
N ARG A 14 -0.44 -14.98 -7.18
CA ARG A 14 -0.01 -13.85 -6.34
C ARG A 14 0.75 -12.80 -7.15
N LEU A 15 0.21 -12.38 -8.28
CA LEU A 15 0.84 -11.38 -9.16
C LEU A 15 -0.07 -10.18 -9.41
N ALA A 16 0.55 -9.03 -9.58
CA ALA A 16 -0.08 -7.80 -10.07
C ALA A 16 0.68 -7.32 -11.32
N LEU A 17 0.16 -7.68 -12.49
CA LEU A 17 0.86 -7.47 -13.77
C LEU A 17 0.90 -6.00 -14.17
N LEU A 18 1.96 -5.60 -14.87
CA LEU A 18 2.06 -4.26 -15.44
C LEU A 18 1.04 -4.04 -16.57
N PHE A 19 0.87 -5.05 -17.43
CA PHE A 19 -0.18 -5.11 -18.45
C PHE A 19 -0.36 -6.57 -18.92
N THR A 20 -1.43 -6.81 -19.67
CA THR A 20 -1.70 -8.09 -20.34
C THR A 20 -2.50 -7.84 -21.64
N PRO A 21 -2.31 -8.62 -22.70
CA PRO A 21 -1.27 -9.64 -22.88
C PRO A 21 0.12 -9.01 -23.08
N PRO A 22 1.21 -9.72 -22.75
CA PRO A 22 2.57 -9.26 -23.08
C PRO A 22 2.77 -9.18 -24.59
N PHE A 23 3.70 -8.32 -25.03
CA PHE A 23 4.13 -8.28 -26.42
C PHE A 23 5.01 -9.49 -26.75
N ASP A 24 4.76 -10.09 -27.91
CA ASP A 24 5.58 -11.16 -28.47
C ASP A 24 5.75 -10.91 -29.98
N ARG A 25 5.21 -11.79 -30.82
CA ARG A 25 5.20 -11.64 -32.27
C ARG A 25 4.09 -10.69 -32.71
N THR A 26 4.40 -9.40 -32.71
CA THR A 26 3.51 -8.34 -33.19
C THR A 26 4.22 -7.47 -34.25
N ALA A 27 3.46 -6.95 -35.21
CA ALA A 27 3.93 -5.94 -36.16
C ALA A 27 4.06 -4.54 -35.54
N GLN A 28 3.56 -4.35 -34.31
CA GLN A 28 3.67 -3.10 -33.58
C GLN A 28 5.08 -2.93 -32.99
N GLU A 29 5.52 -1.67 -32.89
CA GLU A 29 6.83 -1.28 -32.35
C GLU A 29 6.67 -0.44 -31.07
N PRO A 30 6.38 -1.06 -29.92
CA PRO A 30 6.14 -0.37 -28.64
C PRO A 30 7.44 0.10 -27.94
N GLY A 31 8.58 0.05 -28.64
CA GLY A 31 9.90 0.35 -28.09
C GLY A 31 10.56 -0.83 -27.38
N TYR A 32 11.54 -0.54 -26.51
CA TYR A 32 12.42 -1.55 -25.89
C TYR A 32 11.68 -2.61 -25.05
N ILE A 33 10.45 -2.33 -24.63
CA ILE A 33 9.64 -3.27 -23.86
C ILE A 33 9.44 -4.62 -24.59
N LYS A 34 9.42 -4.61 -25.93
CA LYS A 34 9.36 -5.83 -26.78
C LYS A 34 10.69 -6.61 -26.80
N GLY A 35 11.77 -6.03 -26.31
CA GLY A 35 13.08 -6.69 -26.15
C GLY A 35 13.11 -7.68 -24.99
N TYR A 36 12.19 -7.58 -24.03
CA TYR A 36 12.06 -8.57 -22.96
C TYR A 36 11.19 -9.75 -23.41
N PRO A 37 11.50 -10.99 -22.96
CA PRO A 37 10.61 -12.12 -23.17
C PRO A 37 9.20 -11.85 -22.59
N PRO A 38 8.13 -12.40 -23.19
CA PRO A 38 6.78 -12.25 -22.69
C PRO A 38 6.65 -12.75 -21.25
N GLY A 39 6.03 -11.95 -20.37
CA GLY A 39 5.83 -12.22 -18.95
C GLY A 39 7.06 -12.00 -18.06
N ILE A 40 8.12 -11.38 -18.60
CA ILE A 40 9.36 -11.07 -17.88
C ILE A 40 9.52 -9.55 -17.75
N ARG A 41 9.86 -9.10 -16.54
CA ARG A 41 10.09 -7.69 -16.18
C ARG A 41 8.93 -6.79 -16.69
N GLU A 42 9.24 -5.74 -17.43
CA GLU A 42 8.26 -4.78 -17.93
C GLU A 42 7.30 -5.40 -18.96
N ASN A 43 7.67 -6.46 -19.68
CA ASN A 43 6.82 -7.04 -20.72
C ASN A 43 5.79 -8.02 -20.13
N GLY A 44 4.80 -7.50 -19.41
CA GLY A 44 3.71 -8.28 -18.82
C GLY A 44 4.06 -9.10 -17.57
N GLY A 45 5.23 -8.87 -16.99
CA GLY A 45 5.52 -9.28 -15.60
C GLY A 45 4.87 -8.33 -14.59
N GLN A 46 5.00 -8.63 -13.30
CA GLN A 46 4.72 -7.66 -12.25
C GLN A 46 5.88 -6.68 -12.18
N TYR A 47 5.57 -5.39 -12.25
CA TYR A 47 6.50 -4.32 -11.89
C TYR A 47 6.07 -3.76 -10.52
N THR A 48 6.74 -4.20 -9.45
CA THR A 48 6.28 -4.00 -8.06
C THR A 48 6.09 -2.53 -7.71
N HIS A 49 6.89 -1.65 -8.28
CA HIS A 49 6.75 -0.20 -8.15
C HIS A 49 5.38 0.29 -8.66
N ALA A 50 4.95 -0.14 -9.85
CA ALA A 50 3.63 0.22 -10.38
C ALA A 50 2.49 -0.46 -9.62
N ALA A 51 2.70 -1.70 -9.16
CA ALA A 51 1.73 -2.37 -8.30
C ALA A 51 1.50 -1.61 -6.97
N ALA A 52 2.54 -0.99 -6.40
CA ALA A 52 2.40 -0.13 -5.23
C ALA A 52 1.52 1.10 -5.51
N TRP A 53 1.58 1.68 -6.71
CA TRP A 53 0.65 2.76 -7.08
C TRP A 53 -0.80 2.29 -7.20
N ALA A 54 -1.02 1.06 -7.66
CA ALA A 54 -2.37 0.49 -7.67
C ALA A 54 -2.94 0.35 -6.26
N ILE A 55 -2.12 -0.03 -5.27
CA ILE A 55 -2.52 -0.04 -3.84
C ILE A 55 -2.94 1.36 -3.41
N MET A 56 -2.11 2.37 -3.69
CA MET A 56 -2.42 3.76 -3.36
C MET A 56 -3.70 4.25 -4.06
N GLY A 57 -3.94 3.82 -5.30
CA GLY A 57 -5.15 4.11 -6.06
C GLY A 57 -6.42 3.51 -5.44
N PHE A 58 -6.36 2.25 -4.99
CA PHE A 58 -7.46 1.63 -4.22
C PHE A 58 -7.74 2.39 -2.93
N ALA A 59 -6.69 2.74 -2.18
CA ALA A 59 -6.83 3.51 -0.95
C ALA A 59 -7.44 4.90 -1.20
N ALA A 60 -7.01 5.61 -2.25
CA ALA A 60 -7.57 6.91 -2.64
C ALA A 60 -9.07 6.85 -2.97
N LEU A 61 -9.55 5.72 -3.51
CA LEU A 61 -10.97 5.45 -3.76
C LEU A 61 -11.75 4.98 -2.53
N GLY A 62 -11.12 4.90 -1.35
CA GLY A 62 -11.76 4.41 -0.12
C GLY A 62 -11.89 2.89 -0.06
N GLN A 63 -11.24 2.15 -0.96
CA GLN A 63 -11.35 0.69 -1.06
C GLN A 63 -10.26 -0.01 -0.23
N GLY A 64 -10.33 0.15 1.10
CA GLY A 64 -9.29 -0.30 2.03
C GLY A 64 -9.05 -1.82 2.02
N ASP A 65 -10.10 -2.63 1.89
CA ASP A 65 -9.96 -4.10 1.76
C ASP A 65 -9.14 -4.48 0.52
N LYS A 66 -9.40 -3.83 -0.62
CA LYS A 66 -8.67 -4.08 -1.88
C LYS A 66 -7.23 -3.58 -1.81
N ALA A 67 -7.00 -2.42 -1.19
CA ALA A 67 -5.65 -1.89 -0.99
C ALA A 67 -4.80 -2.84 -0.13
N ALA A 68 -5.36 -3.31 0.99
CA ALA A 68 -4.67 -4.24 1.88
C ALA A 68 -4.50 -5.64 1.28
N GLU A 69 -5.49 -6.16 0.55
CA GLU A 69 -5.39 -7.41 -0.20
C GLU A 69 -4.20 -7.35 -1.18
N LEU A 70 -4.13 -6.30 -2.00
CA LEU A 70 -3.06 -6.14 -2.98
C LEU A 70 -1.70 -5.93 -2.32
N PHE A 71 -1.64 -5.15 -1.23
CA PHE A 71 -0.42 -4.99 -0.44
C PHE A 71 0.08 -6.32 0.10
N ALA A 72 -0.81 -7.14 0.66
CA ALA A 72 -0.48 -8.46 1.16
C ALA A 72 -0.04 -9.40 0.02
N LEU A 73 -0.71 -9.32 -1.14
CA LEU A 73 -0.43 -10.17 -2.30
C LEU A 73 0.99 -9.99 -2.84
N ILE A 74 1.50 -8.76 -2.90
CA ILE A 74 2.83 -8.45 -3.44
C ILE A 74 3.94 -8.38 -2.38
N ASN A 75 3.61 -8.58 -1.10
CA ASN A 75 4.58 -8.48 -0.02
C ASN A 75 5.53 -9.71 -0.02
N PRO A 76 6.86 -9.52 -0.07
CA PRO A 76 7.84 -10.61 -0.04
C PRO A 76 7.62 -11.60 1.09
N ILE A 77 7.26 -11.10 2.29
CA ILE A 77 7.00 -11.94 3.48
C ILE A 77 5.89 -12.96 3.19
N ASN A 78 4.83 -12.52 2.51
CA ASN A 78 3.69 -13.37 2.18
C ASN A 78 3.98 -14.32 1.02
N HIS A 79 4.78 -13.89 0.03
CA HIS A 79 5.31 -14.78 -1.02
C HIS A 79 6.11 -15.95 -0.42
N THR A 80 6.83 -15.71 0.67
CA THR A 80 7.75 -16.67 1.29
C THR A 80 7.25 -17.24 2.61
N SER A 81 5.97 -17.07 2.94
CA SER A 81 5.35 -17.59 4.18
C SER A 81 5.32 -19.12 4.29
N THR A 82 5.66 -19.83 3.21
CA THR A 82 5.73 -21.30 3.17
C THR A 82 7.01 -21.75 2.45
N ARG A 83 7.46 -22.98 2.72
CA ARG A 83 8.60 -23.58 2.03
C ARG A 83 8.42 -23.61 0.50
N ALA A 84 7.22 -23.96 0.03
CA ALA A 84 6.90 -23.94 -1.40
C ALA A 84 6.98 -22.52 -1.97
N GLY A 85 6.50 -21.53 -1.22
CA GLY A 85 6.61 -20.10 -1.55
C GLY A 85 8.05 -19.64 -1.71
N VAL A 86 8.94 -19.95 -0.76
CA VAL A 86 10.38 -19.66 -0.86
C VAL A 86 10.99 -20.29 -2.12
N LEU A 87 10.68 -21.57 -2.38
CA LEU A 87 11.19 -22.28 -3.55
C LEU A 87 10.65 -21.72 -4.88
N ARG A 88 9.46 -21.10 -4.87
CA ARG A 88 8.87 -20.40 -6.01
C ARG A 88 9.46 -18.99 -6.19
N TYR A 89 9.59 -18.22 -5.12
CA TYR A 89 10.00 -16.81 -5.15
C TYR A 89 11.47 -16.61 -5.50
N LYS A 90 12.36 -17.54 -5.10
CA LYS A 90 13.79 -17.61 -5.51
C LYS A 90 14.68 -16.41 -5.16
N VAL A 91 14.16 -15.39 -4.49
CA VAL A 91 14.91 -14.22 -3.99
C VAL A 91 14.64 -14.01 -2.49
N GLU A 92 15.27 -13.01 -1.89
CA GLU A 92 15.26 -12.81 -0.44
C GLU A 92 13.85 -12.49 0.12
N PRO A 93 13.45 -13.10 1.26
CA PRO A 93 12.08 -13.00 1.79
C PRO A 93 11.79 -11.71 2.57
N TYR A 94 12.77 -10.80 2.70
CA TYR A 94 12.72 -9.64 3.58
C TYR A 94 13.01 -8.30 2.86
N VAL A 95 13.24 -8.32 1.55
CA VAL A 95 13.38 -7.12 0.72
C VAL A 95 12.44 -7.17 -0.48
N ALA A 96 12.01 -6.01 -0.95
CA ALA A 96 11.19 -5.91 -2.15
C ALA A 96 11.99 -6.30 -3.40
N ALA A 97 11.36 -7.09 -4.27
CA ALA A 97 11.81 -7.32 -5.64
C ALA A 97 11.28 -6.21 -6.56
N ALA A 98 12.07 -5.80 -7.55
CA ALA A 98 11.62 -4.85 -8.55
C ALA A 98 10.53 -5.45 -9.45
N ASP A 99 10.68 -6.73 -9.76
CA ASP A 99 9.79 -7.45 -10.65
C ASP A 99 9.51 -8.89 -10.20
N VAL A 100 8.37 -9.45 -10.63
CA VAL A 100 8.01 -10.86 -10.43
C VAL A 100 7.47 -11.42 -11.75
N TYR A 101 7.98 -12.58 -12.18
CA TYR A 101 7.67 -13.14 -13.48
C TYR A 101 6.28 -13.78 -13.54
N SER A 102 5.63 -13.69 -14.71
CA SER A 102 4.25 -14.14 -14.92
C SER A 102 4.12 -15.31 -15.90
N VAL A 103 5.20 -15.71 -16.56
CA VAL A 103 5.20 -16.80 -17.56
C VAL A 103 5.83 -18.09 -17.03
N ALA A 104 5.32 -19.24 -17.45
CA ALA A 104 5.92 -20.54 -17.14
C ALA A 104 7.30 -20.70 -17.81
N PRO A 105 8.27 -21.39 -17.18
CA PRO A 105 8.25 -22.05 -15.87
C PRO A 105 8.69 -21.14 -14.70
N HIS A 106 8.55 -19.82 -14.88
CA HIS A 106 9.10 -18.81 -13.99
C HIS A 106 8.06 -18.08 -13.13
N VAL A 107 6.77 -18.42 -13.26
CA VAL A 107 5.66 -17.75 -12.57
C VAL A 107 5.93 -17.61 -11.07
N GLY A 108 5.92 -16.37 -10.56
CA GLY A 108 6.11 -16.05 -9.15
C GLY A 108 7.57 -15.97 -8.69
N ARG A 109 8.55 -16.15 -9.58
CA ARG A 109 9.97 -15.87 -9.26
C ARG A 109 10.19 -14.36 -9.21
N GLY A 110 10.78 -13.88 -8.13
CA GLY A 110 11.25 -12.50 -8.02
C GLY A 110 12.49 -12.26 -8.88
N GLY A 111 12.62 -11.03 -9.37
CA GLY A 111 13.78 -10.49 -10.06
C GLY A 111 14.26 -9.20 -9.40
N TRP A 112 15.58 -8.97 -9.47
CA TRP A 112 16.25 -7.73 -9.04
C TRP A 112 15.80 -7.19 -7.67
N THR A 113 16.48 -7.61 -6.61
CA THR A 113 16.20 -7.16 -5.23
C THR A 113 17.07 -5.97 -4.82
N TRP A 114 16.77 -5.40 -3.64
CA TRP A 114 17.49 -4.29 -3.00
C TRP A 114 17.41 -2.94 -3.71
N TYR A 115 18.10 -2.80 -4.84
CA TYR A 115 18.24 -1.53 -5.54
C TYR A 115 17.04 -1.26 -6.44
N THR A 116 15.89 -0.98 -5.83
CA THR A 116 14.63 -0.72 -6.52
C THR A 116 13.81 0.33 -5.77
N GLY A 117 13.16 1.23 -6.51
CA GLY A 117 12.19 2.17 -5.94
C GLY A 117 10.96 1.49 -5.32
N SER A 118 10.75 0.21 -5.58
CA SER A 118 9.63 -0.57 -5.04
C SER A 118 9.60 -0.55 -3.52
N ALA A 119 10.75 -0.59 -2.84
CA ALA A 119 10.80 -0.51 -1.39
C ALA A 119 10.24 0.82 -0.86
N GLY A 120 10.65 1.94 -1.47
CA GLY A 120 10.14 3.27 -1.11
C GLY A 120 8.64 3.41 -1.37
N TRP A 121 8.15 2.92 -2.51
CA TRP A 121 6.73 3.00 -2.82
C TRP A 121 5.86 2.07 -2.00
N LEU A 122 6.32 0.86 -1.66
CA LEU A 122 5.63 -0.01 -0.71
C LEU A 122 5.57 0.63 0.67
N TYR A 123 6.65 1.25 1.14
CA TYR A 123 6.64 1.98 2.41
C TYR A 123 5.58 3.09 2.40
N ARG A 124 5.52 3.91 1.34
CA ARG A 124 4.51 4.96 1.20
C ARG A 124 3.09 4.40 1.04
N ALA A 125 2.91 3.31 0.30
CA ALA A 125 1.60 2.66 0.17
C ALA A 125 1.09 2.15 1.53
N GLY A 126 1.95 1.56 2.35
CA GLY A 126 1.59 1.15 3.71
C GLY A 126 1.30 2.34 4.63
N ILE A 127 2.27 3.24 4.79
CA ILE A 127 2.19 4.34 5.78
C ILE A 127 1.25 5.45 5.34
N GLU A 128 1.40 5.97 4.13
CA GLU A 128 0.70 7.17 3.68
C GLU A 128 -0.69 6.86 3.11
N ALA A 129 -0.88 5.70 2.47
CA ALA A 129 -2.13 5.38 1.79
C ALA A 129 -3.05 4.46 2.61
N ILE A 130 -2.56 3.32 3.11
CA ILE A 130 -3.38 2.39 3.92
C ILE A 130 -3.55 2.95 5.34
N LEU A 131 -2.46 3.22 6.05
CA LEU A 131 -2.54 3.77 7.40
C LEU A 131 -2.88 5.28 7.41
N GLY A 132 -2.72 5.97 6.27
CA GLY A 132 -3.23 7.32 6.07
C GLY A 132 -2.43 8.44 6.73
N LEU A 133 -1.14 8.22 7.03
CA LEU A 133 -0.32 9.18 7.78
C LEU A 133 0.54 10.04 6.83
N THR A 134 0.35 11.36 6.82
CA THR A 134 1.26 12.29 6.10
C THR A 134 1.58 13.53 6.92
N ILE A 135 2.78 14.09 6.76
CA ILE A 135 3.16 15.37 7.39
C ILE A 135 3.15 16.46 6.32
N LYS A 136 2.33 17.50 6.52
CA LYS A 136 2.17 18.63 5.59
C LYS A 136 2.22 19.95 6.33
N GLY A 137 3.20 20.79 6.00
CA GLY A 137 3.31 22.15 6.57
C GLY A 137 3.34 22.19 8.11
N GLY A 138 4.03 21.22 8.74
CA GLY A 138 4.10 21.12 10.20
C GLY A 138 2.84 20.54 10.88
N SER A 139 1.88 20.04 10.10
CA SER A 139 0.72 19.31 10.62
C SER A 139 0.82 17.83 10.27
N LEU A 140 0.34 16.98 11.17
CA LEU A 140 0.04 15.59 10.90
C LEU A 140 -1.36 15.52 10.27
N VAL A 141 -1.46 14.90 9.10
CA VAL A 141 -2.71 14.57 8.45
C VAL A 141 -2.94 13.07 8.61
N ILE A 142 -4.09 12.70 9.16
CA ILE A 142 -4.51 11.32 9.39
C ILE A 142 -5.81 11.08 8.60
N ASP A 143 -5.74 10.18 7.63
CA ASP A 143 -6.84 9.78 6.75
C ASP A 143 -6.72 8.29 6.37
N PRO A 144 -6.95 7.36 7.32
CA PRO A 144 -6.72 5.93 7.11
C PRO A 144 -7.67 5.34 6.07
N CYS A 145 -7.16 4.42 5.25
CA CYS A 145 -7.94 3.60 4.34
C CYS A 145 -7.60 2.11 4.55
N ILE A 146 -8.20 1.53 5.58
CA ILE A 146 -7.86 0.21 6.13
C ILE A 146 -8.91 -0.85 5.78
N PRO A 147 -8.62 -2.15 5.98
CA PRO A 147 -9.64 -3.19 5.91
C PRO A 147 -10.80 -2.89 6.85
N ALA A 148 -12.03 -3.09 6.38
CA ALA A 148 -13.23 -2.87 7.19
C ALA A 148 -13.25 -3.75 8.46
N ALA A 149 -12.62 -4.93 8.39
CA ALA A 149 -12.52 -5.87 9.50
C ALA A 149 -11.53 -5.44 10.60
N TRP A 150 -10.68 -4.43 10.37
CA TRP A 150 -9.75 -3.97 11.40
C TRP A 150 -10.50 -3.13 12.44
N PRO A 151 -10.44 -3.48 13.74
CA PRO A 151 -11.06 -2.68 14.80
C PRO A 151 -10.33 -1.35 15.04
N GLY A 152 -9.13 -1.20 14.49
CA GLY A 152 -8.23 -0.09 14.74
C GLY A 152 -6.77 -0.52 14.60
N PHE A 153 -5.86 0.41 14.84
CA PHE A 153 -4.42 0.15 14.96
C PHE A 153 -3.75 1.26 15.77
N GLU A 154 -2.51 1.01 16.18
CA GLU A 154 -1.70 1.96 16.93
C GLU A 154 -0.38 2.23 16.20
N MET A 155 0.15 3.44 16.37
CA MET A 155 1.46 3.82 15.85
C MET A 155 2.12 4.87 16.73
N THR A 156 3.45 4.85 16.77
CA THR A 156 4.25 5.88 17.44
C THR A 156 4.98 6.71 16.39
N LEU A 157 4.75 8.02 16.37
CA LEU A 157 5.46 8.97 15.52
C LEU A 157 6.44 9.79 16.35
N ARG A 158 7.70 9.85 15.92
CA ARG A 158 8.68 10.80 16.48
C ARG A 158 8.84 11.98 15.52
N TYR A 159 8.64 13.18 16.02
CA TYR A 159 8.75 14.41 15.24
C TYR A 159 9.44 15.52 16.03
N ARG A 160 10.65 15.90 15.57
CA ARG A 160 11.41 17.05 16.09
C ARG A 160 11.52 17.12 17.64
N GLY A 161 11.82 15.98 18.27
CA GLY A 161 11.97 15.87 19.74
C GLY A 161 10.75 15.29 20.44
N ALA A 162 9.55 15.50 19.87
CA ALA A 162 8.30 15.04 20.45
C ALA A 162 7.97 13.61 20.01
N THR A 163 7.26 12.88 20.86
CA THR A 163 6.71 11.55 20.56
C THR A 163 5.19 11.63 20.58
N TYR A 164 4.54 11.03 19.59
CA TYR A 164 3.09 10.96 19.48
C TYR A 164 2.67 9.50 19.50
N ASP A 165 1.89 9.12 20.50
CA ASP A 165 1.22 7.83 20.58
C ASP A 165 -0.16 7.97 19.97
N ILE A 166 -0.37 7.33 18.82
CA ILE A 166 -1.54 7.51 17.98
C ILE A 166 -2.37 6.23 18.01
N SER A 167 -3.63 6.34 18.40
CA SER A 167 -4.62 5.26 18.39
C SER A 167 -5.71 5.57 17.36
N ILE A 168 -5.84 4.70 16.36
CA ILE A 168 -6.94 4.73 15.39
C ILE A 168 -7.97 3.68 15.79
N ARG A 169 -9.24 4.09 15.91
CA ARG A 169 -10.36 3.22 16.32
C ARG A 169 -11.38 3.14 15.19
N ASN A 170 -11.93 1.96 14.95
CA ASN A 170 -12.89 1.70 13.88
C ASN A 170 -14.11 0.91 14.40
N PRO A 171 -14.93 1.51 15.28
CA PRO A 171 -16.08 0.82 15.89
C PRO A 171 -17.13 0.39 14.86
N ASP A 172 -17.25 1.12 13.76
CA ASP A 172 -18.27 0.90 12.73
C ASP A 172 -17.83 -0.05 11.60
N GLY A 173 -16.59 -0.54 11.65
CA GLY A 173 -16.03 -1.41 10.61
C GLY A 173 -16.05 -0.78 9.21
N VAL A 174 -15.68 0.50 9.10
CA VAL A 174 -15.57 1.20 7.81
C VAL A 174 -14.14 1.14 7.29
N SER A 175 -13.93 1.31 5.98
CA SER A 175 -12.58 1.38 5.43
C SER A 175 -11.94 2.76 5.59
N ARG A 176 -12.73 3.84 5.61
CA ARG A 176 -12.25 5.22 5.63
C ARG A 176 -13.33 6.16 6.17
N GLY A 177 -12.92 7.33 6.63
CA GLY A 177 -13.80 8.41 7.09
C GLY A 177 -13.58 8.69 8.57
N VAL A 178 -12.84 9.74 8.87
CA VAL A 178 -12.62 10.20 10.25
C VAL A 178 -13.85 10.99 10.71
N ILE A 179 -14.43 10.59 11.86
CA ILE A 179 -15.58 11.25 12.48
C ILE A 179 -15.22 11.98 13.78
N ALA A 180 -14.09 11.65 14.40
CA ALA A 180 -13.56 12.36 15.56
C ALA A 180 -12.03 12.27 15.63
N ALA A 181 -11.39 13.33 16.13
CA ALA A 181 -9.97 13.35 16.43
C ALA A 181 -9.71 14.17 17.71
N GLN A 182 -8.75 13.74 18.51
CA GLN A 182 -8.31 14.41 19.74
C GLN A 182 -6.78 14.46 19.80
N LEU A 183 -6.23 15.55 20.34
CA LEU A 183 -4.81 15.70 20.70
C LEU A 183 -4.73 16.06 22.18
N ASP A 184 -4.07 15.22 22.98
CA ASP A 184 -3.98 15.36 24.43
C ASP A 184 -5.36 15.49 25.12
N GLY A 185 -6.37 14.78 24.59
CA GLY A 185 -7.77 14.84 25.05
C GLY A 185 -8.60 15.98 24.46
N GLU A 186 -7.95 16.98 23.84
CA GLU A 186 -8.64 18.13 23.25
C GLU A 186 -9.16 17.83 21.83
N PRO A 187 -10.46 18.00 21.54
CA PRO A 187 -11.03 17.80 20.21
C PRO A 187 -10.33 18.62 19.13
N GLN A 188 -10.10 18.01 17.97
CA GLN A 188 -9.47 18.64 16.81
C GLN A 188 -10.45 18.77 15.65
N PRO A 189 -10.35 19.83 14.84
CA PRO A 189 -11.20 20.00 13.68
C PRO A 189 -10.92 18.94 12.61
N LEU A 190 -11.99 18.55 11.91
CA LEU A 190 -11.94 17.64 10.78
C LEU A 190 -12.20 18.41 9.49
N LEU A 191 -11.53 18.01 8.41
CA LEU A 191 -11.74 18.59 7.09
C LEU A 191 -12.01 17.47 6.09
N LEU A 192 -13.20 17.42 5.50
CA LEU A 192 -13.56 16.44 4.47
C LEU A 192 -13.26 14.97 4.88
N GLY A 193 -13.51 14.63 6.16
CA GLY A 193 -13.30 13.27 6.67
C GLY A 193 -11.85 12.89 6.98
N ASN A 194 -10.93 13.86 7.06
CA ASN A 194 -9.58 13.68 7.61
C ASN A 194 -9.35 14.53 8.86
N ALA A 195 -8.39 14.11 9.69
CA ALA A 195 -7.90 14.90 10.82
C ALA A 195 -6.60 15.61 10.44
N ARG A 196 -6.49 16.89 10.77
CA ARG A 196 -5.26 17.67 10.64
C ARG A 196 -4.85 18.21 12.00
N LEU A 197 -3.82 17.62 12.59
CA LEU A 197 -3.35 17.92 13.93
C LEU A 197 -2.04 18.71 13.86
N PRO A 198 -1.89 19.82 14.59
CA PRO A 198 -0.62 20.55 14.64
C PRO A 198 0.44 19.69 15.32
N LEU A 199 1.62 19.57 14.69
CA LEU A 199 2.77 18.96 15.36
C LEU A 199 3.52 20.03 16.14
N ARG A 200 3.75 19.74 17.41
CA ARG A 200 4.58 20.51 18.33
C ARG A 200 6.06 20.14 18.16
N VAL A 201 6.92 21.10 18.46
CA VAL A 201 8.37 20.95 18.53
C VAL A 201 8.75 21.17 19.99
N ASP A 202 8.75 20.07 20.74
CA ASP A 202 9.11 20.00 22.14
C ASP A 202 9.73 18.61 22.42
N ASN A 203 10.00 18.29 23.68
CA ASN A 203 10.46 16.96 24.10
C ASN A 203 9.34 16.16 24.80
N GLY A 204 8.09 16.52 24.55
CA GLY A 204 6.91 15.94 25.19
C GLY A 204 6.49 14.63 24.56
N THR A 205 5.59 13.93 25.27
CA THR A 205 4.81 12.83 24.71
C THR A 205 3.36 13.29 24.60
N HIS A 206 2.78 13.13 23.42
CA HIS A 206 1.42 13.54 23.11
C HIS A 206 0.59 12.32 22.73
N THR A 207 -0.70 12.35 23.06
CA THR A 207 -1.63 11.29 22.68
C THR A 207 -2.56 11.79 21.59
N ILE A 208 -2.68 11.02 20.51
CA ILE A 208 -3.66 11.27 19.46
C ILE A 208 -4.65 10.10 19.43
N VAL A 209 -5.94 10.41 19.47
CA VAL A 209 -7.00 9.42 19.26
C VAL A 209 -7.83 9.85 18.06
N VAL A 210 -7.98 8.96 17.08
CA VAL A 210 -8.81 9.18 15.89
C VAL A 210 -9.84 8.06 15.82
N THR A 211 -11.10 8.42 15.58
CA THR A 211 -12.19 7.46 15.41
C THR A 211 -12.72 7.55 13.99
N LEU A 212 -12.79 6.39 13.33
CA LEU A 212 -13.42 6.20 12.03
C LEU A 212 -14.91 5.92 12.21
N GLY A 213 -15.69 6.29 11.20
CA GLY A 213 -17.12 6.00 11.16
C GLY A 213 -17.75 6.41 9.84
N ARG A 214 -19.05 6.16 9.71
CA ARG A 214 -19.78 6.58 8.50
C ARG A 214 -19.94 8.10 8.49
N LEU A 215 -19.36 8.75 7.48
CA LEU A 215 -19.63 10.16 7.22
C LEU A 215 -21.12 10.32 6.86
N VAL A 216 -21.86 11.08 7.65
CA VAL A 216 -23.23 11.45 7.31
C VAL A 216 -23.13 12.49 6.19
N ALA A 217 -23.69 12.17 5.02
CA ALA A 217 -23.83 13.15 3.96
C ALA A 217 -24.74 14.28 4.47
N ALA A 218 -24.23 15.52 4.43
CA ALA A 218 -25.00 16.72 4.71
C ALA A 218 -26.05 16.97 3.61
#